data_AF-A0A2K9MDC4-F1
#
_entry.id   AF-A0A2K9MDC4-F1
#
_cell.length_a   1.000
_cell.length_b   1.000
_cell.length_c   1.000
_cell.angle_alpha   90.00
_cell.angle_beta   90.00
_cell.angle_gamma   90.00
#
_symmetry.space_group_name_H-M   'P 1'
#
loop_
_entity.id
_entity.type
_entity.pdbx_description
1 polymer ?
#
loop_
_entity_poly.entity_id
_entity_poly.type
_entity_poly.pdbx_seq_one_letter_code
_entity_poly.pdbx_strand_id
1 'polypeptide(L)'
;MTRLNPITTPRHQLRAEKAARNKEAALNAFIGKKAEIDEMLARLSSLSDDHFDAHPDEVNWGHVGTLEHYASLLKRITDSAFSEGEHAE
;
A
#
# COMPACT_ATOMS: atom_id res chain seq x y z
N MET A 1 45.82 -28.04 -8.91
CA MET A 1 44.74 -27.03 -8.98
C MET A 1 44.09 -26.93 -7.61
N THR A 2 44.66 -26.10 -6.74
CA THR A 2 44.19 -25.93 -5.36
C THR A 2 42.90 -25.11 -5.40
N ARG A 3 41.77 -25.73 -5.06
CA ARG A 3 40.49 -25.00 -4.93
C ARG A 3 40.65 -24.01 -3.78
N LEU A 4 40.57 -22.71 -4.08
CA LEU A 4 40.47 -21.65 -3.08
C LEU A 4 39.21 -21.93 -2.24
N ASN A 5 39.40 -22.37 -1.00
CA ASN A 5 38.30 -22.40 -0.04
C ASN A 5 37.85 -20.95 0.18
N PRO A 6 36.56 -20.61 0.02
CA PRO A 6 36.08 -19.30 0.36
C PRO A 6 35.98 -19.26 1.89
N ILE A 7 37.05 -18.85 2.55
CA ILE A 7 36.98 -18.47 3.97
C ILE A 7 36.13 -17.19 4.01
N THR A 8 34.81 -17.36 4.08
CA THR A 8 33.89 -16.27 4.39
C THR A 8 34.32 -15.72 5.74
N THR A 9 34.95 -14.54 5.71
CA THR A 9 35.51 -13.92 6.92
C THR A 9 34.35 -13.61 7.89
N PRO A 10 34.53 -13.66 9.21
CA PRO A 10 33.46 -13.40 10.19
C PRO A 10 32.70 -12.09 9.95
N ARG A 11 33.36 -11.06 9.42
CA ARG A 11 32.73 -9.80 9.00
C ARG A 11 31.70 -9.96 7.88
N HIS A 12 31.94 -10.86 6.93
CA HIS A 12 31.01 -11.14 5.83
C HIS A 12 29.77 -11.88 6.34
N GLN A 13 29.94 -12.81 7.28
CA GLN A 13 28.84 -13.53 7.93
C GLN A 13 27.95 -12.56 8.72
N LEU A 14 28.54 -11.70 9.55
CA LEU A 14 27.80 -10.67 10.30
C LEU A 14 27.02 -9.70 9.40
N ARG A 15 27.59 -9.31 8.24
CA ARG A 15 26.89 -8.47 7.26
C ARG A 15 25.71 -9.21 6.61
N ALA A 16 25.89 -10.48 6.25
CA ALA A 16 24.84 -11.30 5.67
C ALA A 16 23.68 -11.51 6.66
N GLU A 17 23.98 -11.81 7.92
CA GLU A 17 22.96 -11.95 8.98
C GLU A 17 22.23 -10.63 9.23
N LYS A 18 22.94 -9.50 9.25
CA LYS A 18 22.32 -8.17 9.38
C LYS A 18 21.40 -7.87 8.19
N ALA A 19 21.81 -8.21 6.98
CA ALA A 19 21.00 -8.02 5.78
C ALA A 19 19.74 -8.89 5.82
N ALA A 20 19.86 -10.16 6.27
CA ALA A 20 18.72 -11.06 6.45
C ALA A 20 17.71 -10.51 7.46
N ARG A 21 18.18 -10.08 8.64
CA ARG A 21 17.33 -9.45 9.68
C ARG A 21 16.66 -8.18 9.20
N ASN A 22 17.38 -7.33 8.46
CA ASN A 22 16.80 -6.11 7.90
C ASN A 22 15.72 -6.43 6.85
N LYS A 23 15.92 -7.45 6.01
CA LYS A 23 14.93 -7.88 5.03
C LYS A 23 13.67 -8.41 5.70
N GLU A 24 13.83 -9.22 6.75
CA GLU A 24 12.72 -9.72 7.55
C GLU A 24 11.94 -8.58 8.21
N ALA A 25 12.64 -7.61 8.82
CA ALA A 25 12.00 -6.43 9.41
C ALA A 25 11.23 -5.61 8.38
N ALA A 26 11.80 -5.40 7.19
CA ALA A 26 11.13 -4.69 6.09
C ALA A 26 9.90 -5.45 5.59
N LEU A 27 9.97 -6.78 5.48
CA LEU A 27 8.84 -7.62 5.08
C LEU A 27 7.70 -7.53 6.09
N ASN A 28 8.02 -7.65 7.39
CA ASN A 28 7.02 -7.54 8.45
C ASN A 28 6.35 -6.16 8.46
N ALA A 29 7.14 -5.08 8.31
CA ALA A 29 6.62 -3.73 8.19
C ALA A 29 5.72 -3.56 6.96
N PHE A 30 6.12 -4.11 5.82
CA PHE A 30 5.33 -4.09 4.58
C PHE A 30 3.99 -4.82 4.75
N ILE A 31 3.98 -6.03 5.30
CA ILE A 31 2.76 -6.80 5.56
C ILE A 31 1.83 -6.02 6.50
N GLY A 32 2.38 -5.44 7.58
CA GLY A 32 1.62 -4.61 8.50
C GLY A 32 0.95 -3.43 7.79
N LYS A 33 1.71 -2.68 6.98
CA LYS A 33 1.16 -1.55 6.23
C LYS A 33 0.16 -1.95 5.15
N LYS A 34 0.38 -3.09 4.49
CA LYS A 34 -0.61 -3.63 3.56
C LYS A 34 -1.92 -3.97 4.28
N ALA A 35 -1.85 -4.65 5.42
CA ALA A 35 -3.04 -5.03 6.18
C ALA A 35 -3.83 -3.80 6.67
N GLU A 36 -3.14 -2.75 7.14
CA GLU A 36 -3.77 -1.47 7.48
C GLU A 36 -4.54 -0.87 6.28
N ILE A 37 -3.93 -0.86 5.09
CA ILE A 37 -4.57 -0.36 3.87
C ILE A 37 -5.76 -1.23 3.46
N ASP A 38 -5.61 -2.56 3.51
CA ASP A 38 -6.68 -3.50 3.17
C ASP A 38 -7.92 -3.28 4.06
N GLU A 39 -7.71 -3.03 5.37
CA GLU A 39 -8.79 -2.71 6.31
C GLU A 39 -9.49 -1.38 5.96
N MET A 40 -8.72 -0.35 5.62
CA MET A 40 -9.27 0.95 5.18
C MET A 40 -10.10 0.82 3.90
N LEU A 41 -9.65 0.01 2.93
CA LEU A 41 -10.39 -0.26 1.70
C LEU A 41 -11.67 -1.04 1.97
N ALA A 42 -11.64 -2.05 2.86
CA ALA A 42 -12.83 -2.80 3.24
C ALA A 42 -13.89 -1.91 3.90
N ARG A 43 -13.46 -0.95 4.75
CA ARG A 43 -14.36 0.04 5.35
C ARG A 43 -15.00 0.96 4.32
N LEU A 44 -14.24 1.44 3.33
CA LEU A 44 -14.78 2.26 2.25
C LEU A 44 -15.75 1.48 1.37
N SER A 45 -15.46 0.20 1.08
CA SER A 45 -16.37 -0.68 0.36
C SER A 45 -17.69 -0.84 1.12
N SER A 46 -17.63 -1.12 2.42
CA SER A 46 -18.82 -1.27 3.26
C SER A 46 -19.65 0.01 3.32
N LEU A 47 -18.99 1.18 3.42
CA LEU A 47 -19.66 2.47 3.37
C LEU A 47 -20.32 2.72 2.01
N SER A 48 -19.68 2.30 0.91
CA SER A 48 -20.28 2.38 -0.43
C SER A 48 -21.50 1.48 -0.56
N ASP A 49 -21.47 0.27 0.00
CA ASP A 49 -22.61 -0.65 0.01
C ASP A 49 -23.79 -0.06 0.81
N ASP A 50 -23.51 0.72 1.85
CA ASP A 50 -24.50 1.48 2.63
C ASP A 50 -24.78 2.89 2.06
N HIS A 51 -24.55 3.08 0.76
CA HIS A 51 -24.86 4.32 0.03
C HIS A 51 -24.20 5.58 0.62
N PHE A 52 -23.03 5.43 1.23
CA PHE A 52 -22.33 6.48 1.99
C PHE A 52 -23.20 7.11 3.09
N ASP A 53 -24.00 6.27 3.77
CA ASP A 53 -24.96 6.66 4.81
C ASP A 53 -26.04 7.66 4.33
N ALA A 54 -26.23 7.81 3.01
CA ALA A 54 -27.15 8.77 2.44
C ALA A 54 -28.51 8.13 2.11
N HIS A 55 -29.59 8.65 2.69
CA HIS A 55 -30.95 8.27 2.31
C HIS A 55 -31.34 8.94 0.99
N PRO A 56 -31.95 8.24 0.02
CA PRO A 56 -32.29 8.80 -1.30
C PRO A 56 -33.07 10.12 -1.27
N ASP A 57 -34.00 10.27 -0.31
CA ASP A 57 -34.82 11.47 -0.15
C ASP A 57 -34.08 12.68 0.45
N GLU A 58 -32.90 12.46 1.04
CA GLU A 58 -32.08 13.48 1.69
C GLU A 58 -30.90 13.93 0.81
N VAL A 59 -30.61 13.20 -0.28
CA VAL A 59 -29.52 13.48 -1.21
C VAL A 59 -29.67 14.89 -1.81
N ASN A 60 -28.55 15.61 -1.85
CA ASN A 60 -28.48 16.96 -2.38
C ASN A 60 -27.06 17.24 -2.91
N TRP A 61 -26.86 18.42 -3.51
CA TRP A 61 -25.58 18.81 -4.11
C TRP A 61 -24.40 18.81 -3.14
N GLY A 62 -24.63 19.01 -1.84
CA GLY A 62 -23.59 18.87 -0.82
C GLY A 62 -23.05 17.44 -0.74
N HIS A 63 -23.94 16.45 -0.75
CA HIS A 63 -23.56 15.03 -0.78
C HIS A 63 -22.76 14.68 -2.04
N VAL A 64 -23.17 15.22 -3.20
CA VAL A 64 -22.44 15.04 -4.46
C VAL A 64 -21.01 15.60 -4.34
N GLY A 65 -20.86 16.82 -3.82
CA GLY A 65 -19.54 17.43 -3.62
C GLY A 65 -18.64 16.64 -2.66
N THR A 66 -19.21 16.03 -1.62
CA THR A 66 -18.46 15.12 -0.73
C THR A 66 -17.96 13.88 -1.47
N LEU A 67 -18.80 13.25 -2.30
CA LEU A 67 -18.40 12.08 -3.09
C LEU A 67 -17.38 12.42 -4.18
N GLU A 68 -17.50 13.58 -4.83
CA GLU A 68 -16.48 14.08 -5.77
C GLU A 68 -15.12 14.24 -5.08
N HIS A 69 -15.10 14.77 -3.85
CA HIS A 69 -13.87 14.88 -3.08
C HIS A 69 -13.25 13.50 -2.80
N TYR A 70 -14.05 12.52 -2.33
CA TYR A 70 -13.55 11.16 -2.09
C TYR A 70 -13.03 10.50 -3.36
N ALA A 71 -13.76 10.61 -4.47
CA ALA A 71 -13.33 10.09 -5.76
C ALA A 71 -12.00 10.71 -6.21
N SER A 72 -11.80 12.01 -5.99
CA SER A 72 -10.54 12.69 -6.34
C SER A 72 -9.33 12.14 -5.55
N LEU A 73 -9.52 11.80 -4.28
CA LEU A 73 -8.47 11.24 -3.44
C LEU A 73 -8.13 9.81 -3.87
N LEU A 74 -9.15 8.99 -4.09
CA LEU A 74 -8.98 7.62 -4.58
C LEU A 74 -8.31 7.58 -5.95
N LYS A 75 -8.70 8.48 -6.86
CA LYS A 75 -8.07 8.62 -8.16
C LYS A 75 -6.58 8.95 -8.03
N ARG A 76 -6.21 9.94 -7.23
CA ARG A 76 -4.79 10.29 -7.02
C ARG A 76 -3.95 9.13 -6.49
N ILE A 77 -4.52 8.31 -5.59
CA ILE A 77 -3.85 7.11 -5.06
C ILE A 77 -3.68 6.07 -6.17
N THR A 78 -4.73 5.86 -6.97
CA THR A 78 -4.74 4.88 -8.07
C THR A 78 -3.76 5.29 -9.17
N ASP A 79 -3.82 6.54 -9.63
CA ASP A 79 -2.91 7.09 -10.64
C ASP A 79 -1.44 6.93 -10.21
N SER A 80 -1.14 7.17 -8.93
CA SER A 80 0.19 6.97 -8.35
C SER A 80 0.61 5.49 -8.31
N ALA A 81 -0.31 4.59 -7.97
CA ALA A 81 -0.05 3.16 -7.87
C ALA A 81 0.17 2.48 -9.24
N PHE A 82 -0.48 2.99 -10.29
CA PHE A 82 -0.45 2.42 -11.65
C PHE A 82 0.36 3.26 -12.65
N SER A 83 0.96 4.36 -12.21
CA SER A 83 1.71 5.31 -13.07
C SER A 83 0.87 5.93 -14.21
N GLU A 84 -0.45 5.99 -14.04
CA GLU A 84 -1.41 6.49 -15.04
C GLU A 84 -1.41 8.03 -15.16
N GLY A 85 -0.68 8.73 -14.29
CA GLY A 85 -0.52 10.20 -14.32
C GLY A 85 0.62 10.73 -15.22
N GLU A 86 1.57 9.89 -15.62
CA GLU A 86 2.71 10.28 -16.50
C GLU A 86 2.73 9.56 -17.87
N HIS A 87 1.86 8.55 -18.08
CA HIS A 87 1.79 7.76 -19.32
C HIS A 87 0.34 7.42 -19.76
N ALA A 88 -0.63 8.29 -19.52
CA ALA A 88 -1.90 8.23 -20.24
C ALA A 88 -1.75 9.03 -21.55
N GLU A 89 -1.37 8.35 -22.64
CA GLU A 89 -1.61 8.86 -24.00
C GLU A 89 -3.11 8.86 -24.32
#